data_AF-A0A8J8CNL3-F1
#
_entry.id   AF-A0A8J8CNL3-F1
#
_cell.length_a   1.000
_cell.length_b   1.000
_cell.length_c   1.000
_cell.angle_alpha   90.00
_cell.angle_beta   90.00
_cell.angle_gamma   90.00
#
_symmetry.space_group_name_H-M   'P 1'
#
loop_
_entity.id
_entity.type
_entity.pdbx_description
1 polymer ?
#
loop_
_entity_poly.entity_id
_entity_poly.type
_entity_poly.pdbx_seq_one_letter_code
_entity_poly.pdbx_strand_id
1 'polypeptide(L)' 'MQWLNEPAHWSSSNHQIVVRTSPKTEFWRVTHYGFIRDSGHFYFERVNTDFMAPSDGWAATR' A
#
# COMPACT_ATOMS: atom_id res chain seq x y z
N MET A 1 -2.98 -12.76 -0.27
CA MET A 1 -2.70 -11.37 -0.71
C MET A 1 -3.81 -10.77 -1.56
N GLN A 2 -4.17 -9.50 -1.31
CA GLN A 2 -5.26 -8.73 -1.92
C GLN A 2 -4.89 -7.23 -1.97
N TRP A 3 -5.51 -6.47 -2.88
CA TRP A 3 -5.37 -5.02 -2.95
C TRP A 3 -6.55 -4.28 -2.29
N LEU A 4 -6.23 -3.19 -1.60
CA LEU A 4 -7.13 -2.07 -1.33
C LEU A 4 -6.66 -0.91 -2.22
N ASN A 5 -7.57 -0.37 -3.03
CA ASN A 5 -7.28 0.57 -4.11
C ASN A 5 -6.19 0.03 -5.06
N GLU A 6 -6.51 -0.98 -5.87
CA GLU A 6 -5.53 -1.57 -6.79
C GLU A 6 -5.02 -0.53 -7.82
N PRO A 7 -3.70 -0.41 -8.02
CA PRO A 7 -3.14 0.48 -9.03
C PRO A 7 -3.34 -0.06 -10.45
N ALA A 8 -3.45 0.82 -11.44
CA ALA A 8 -3.60 0.42 -12.85
C ALA A 8 -2.37 -0.34 -13.41
N HIS A 9 -1.21 -0.17 -12.79
CA HIS A 9 0.03 -0.80 -13.20
C HIS A 9 0.80 -1.32 -11.99
N TRP A 10 0.86 -2.63 -11.88
CA TRP A 10 1.70 -3.33 -10.91
C TRP A 10 2.11 -4.69 -11.46
N SER A 11 3.13 -5.27 -10.84
CA SER A 11 3.50 -6.67 -11.06
C SER A 11 3.98 -7.28 -9.75
N SER A 12 3.87 -8.60 -9.67
CA SER A 12 4.45 -9.38 -8.58
C SER A 12 5.23 -10.56 -9.15
N SER A 13 6.50 -10.65 -8.79
CA SER A 13 7.38 -11.76 -9.13
C SER A 13 8.58 -11.78 -8.18
N ASN A 14 9.19 -12.96 -7.97
CA ASN A 14 10.44 -13.09 -7.21
C ASN A 14 10.43 -12.44 -5.81
N HIS A 15 9.33 -12.56 -5.07
CA HIS A 15 9.13 -11.93 -3.76
C HIS A 15 9.22 -10.39 -3.77
N GLN A 16 9.08 -9.77 -4.94
CA GLN A 16 9.02 -8.34 -5.13
C GLN A 16 7.65 -7.95 -5.68
N ILE A 17 7.20 -6.77 -5.27
CA ILE A 17 6.04 -6.10 -5.84
C ILE A 17 6.54 -4.77 -6.39
N VAL A 18 6.30 -4.54 -7.68
CA VAL A 18 6.59 -3.27 -8.32
C VAL A 18 5.27 -2.56 -8.55
N VAL A 19 5.18 -1.32 -8.04
CA VAL A 19 3.96 -0.52 -8.09
C VAL A 19 4.24 0.80 -8.78
N ARG A 20 3.44 1.14 -9.78
CA ARG A 20 3.38 2.53 -10.29
C ARG A 20 2.14 3.20 -9.70
N THR A 21 2.36 4.18 -8.83
CA THR A 21 1.27 4.88 -8.16
C THR A 21 0.46 5.70 -9.15
N SER A 22 -0.85 5.76 -8.91
CA SER A 22 -1.73 6.68 -9.62
C SER A 22 -1.59 8.08 -9.03
N PRO A 23 -1.75 9.15 -9.83
CA PRO A 23 -1.69 10.51 -9.30
C PRO A 23 -2.80 10.76 -8.28
N LYS A 24 -2.53 11.61 -7.28
CA LYS A 24 -3.51 12.04 -6.25
C LYS A 24 -4.09 10.90 -5.39
N THR A 25 -3.34 9.82 -5.20
CA THR A 25 -3.66 8.75 -4.25
C THR A 25 -2.94 8.96 -2.93
N GLU A 26 -3.66 8.91 -1.81
CA GLU A 26 -3.08 9.07 -0.47
C GLU A 26 -3.97 8.45 0.60
N PHE A 27 -3.39 8.15 1.75
CA PHE A 27 -4.10 7.80 2.97
C PHE A 27 -3.96 8.94 3.98
N TRP A 28 -5.08 9.56 4.32
CA TRP A 28 -5.18 10.64 5.29
C TRP A 28 -6.56 10.62 5.94
N ARG A 29 -6.62 10.61 7.27
CA ARG A 29 -7.90 10.75 8.00
C ARG A 29 -7.74 11.79 9.12
N VAL A 30 -8.35 12.97 8.95
CA VAL A 30 -8.70 13.99 9.97
C VAL A 30 -7.60 14.42 10.97
N THR A 31 -7.12 15.67 11.12
CA THR A 31 -6.81 16.80 10.19
C THR A 31 -6.23 18.04 10.89
N HIS A 32 -5.47 18.86 10.16
CA HIS A 32 -5.56 20.34 10.11
C HIS A 32 -6.37 20.81 8.87
N TYR A 33 -6.35 20.01 7.79
CA TYR A 33 -6.96 20.33 6.49
C TYR A 33 -8.45 19.95 6.30
N GLY A 34 -9.13 19.44 7.33
CA GLY A 34 -10.56 19.07 7.31
C GLY A 34 -11.04 17.92 6.41
N PHE A 35 -10.17 17.19 5.67
CA PHE A 35 -10.59 16.10 4.77
C PHE A 35 -10.09 14.69 5.14
N ILE A 36 -10.78 13.70 4.57
CA ILE A 36 -10.36 12.28 4.52
C ILE A 36 -10.02 11.94 3.07
N ARG A 37 -8.91 11.25 2.87
CA ARG A 37 -8.51 10.62 1.61
C ARG A 37 -8.09 9.19 1.91
N ASP A 38 -8.71 8.24 1.22
CA ASP A 38 -8.54 6.82 1.51
C ASP A 38 -8.26 6.04 0.22
N SER A 39 -7.46 6.65 -0.66
CA SER A 39 -7.24 6.20 -2.04
C SER A 39 -5.84 5.65 -2.29
N GLY A 40 -4.97 5.61 -1.28
CA GLY A 40 -3.63 5.03 -1.39
C GLY A 40 -3.66 3.55 -1.76
N HIS A 41 -2.64 3.09 -2.48
CA HIS A 41 -2.52 1.68 -2.88
C HIS A 41 -1.98 0.85 -1.72
N PHE A 42 -2.69 -0.21 -1.33
CA PHE A 42 -2.29 -1.08 -0.23
C PHE A 42 -2.42 -2.55 -0.62
N TYR A 43 -1.30 -3.27 -0.64
CA TYR A 43 -1.26 -4.71 -0.84
C TYR A 43 -1.11 -5.42 0.49
N PHE A 44 -2.02 -6.33 0.81
CA PHE A 44 -2.11 -6.89 2.14
C PHE A 44 -2.64 -8.32 2.15
N GLU A 45 -2.49 -8.95 3.32
CA GLU A 45 -3.16 -10.19 3.67
C GLU A 45 -3.92 -9.99 4.99
N ARG A 46 -5.09 -10.62 5.10
CA ARG A 46 -5.82 -10.63 6.36
C ARG A 46 -5.25 -11.72 7.24
N VAL A 47 -4.74 -11.34 8.41
CA VAL A 47 -4.31 -12.26 9.45
C VAL A 47 -5.26 -12.13 10.62
N ASN A 48 -5.91 -13.23 10.99
CA ASN A 48 -6.93 -13.26 12.06
C ASN A 48 -6.36 -13.71 13.41
N THR A 49 -5.03 -13.74 13.52
CA THR A 49 -4.27 -14.12 14.71
C THR A 49 -3.18 -13.09 14.94
N ASP A 50 -2.48 -13.20 16.07
CA ASP A 50 -1.25 -12.44 16.30
C ASP A 50 -0.24 -12.71 15.18
N PHE A 51 0.49 -11.67 14.77
CA PHE A 51 1.47 -11.75 13.69
C PHE A 51 2.64 -10.80 13.90
N MET A 52 3.73 -11.08 13.18
CA MET A 52 4.90 -10.21 13.07
C MET A 52 5.17 -9.97 11.59
N ALA A 53 5.30 -8.70 11.21
CA ALA A 53 5.77 -8.31 9.88
C ALA A 53 7.27 -7.98 9.98
N PRO A 54 8.15 -8.68 9.23
CA PRO A 54 9.58 -8.37 9.22
C PRO A 54 9.84 -6.92 8.77
N SER A 55 10.76 -6.22 9.44
CA SER A 55 11.17 -4.85 9.10
C SER A 55 12.21 -4.75 7.98
N ASP A 56 12.79 -5.88 7.58
CA ASP A 56 14.00 -5.89 6.77
C ASP A 56 13.65 -5.76 5.28
N GLY A 57 13.78 -4.53 4.76
CA GLY A 57 14.09 -4.28 3.34
C GLY A 57 12.95 -3.83 2.43
N TRP A 58 12.39 -2.64 2.64
CA TRP A 58 11.69 -1.91 1.58
C TRP A 58 12.65 -0.88 0.97
N ALA A 59 13.32 -1.23 -0.13
CA ALA A 59 14.04 -0.25 -0.94
C ALA A 59 13.09 0.35 -1.98
N ALA A 60 12.59 1.56 -1.74
CA ALA A 60 11.89 2.33 -2.75
C ALA A 60 12.91 2.84 -3.78
N THR A 61 13.07 2.12 -4.89
CA THR A 61 13.81 2.63 -6.05
C THR A 61 12.97 3.69 -6.76
N ARG A 62 13.58 4.86 -7.01
CA ARG A 62 12.96 6.00 -7.70
C ARG A 62 12.64 5.71 -9.16
#